data_AF-A0A1G0KED2-F1
#
_entry.id   AF-A0A1G0KED2-F1
#
_cell.length_a   1.000
_cell.length_b   1.000
_cell.length_c   1.000
_cell.angle_alpha   90.00
_cell.angle_beta   90.00
_cell.angle_gamma   90.00
#
_symmetry.space_group_name_H-M   'P 1'
#
loop_
_entity.id
_entity.type
_entity.pdbx_description
1 polymer ?
#
loop_
_entity_poly.entity_id
_entity_poly.type
_entity_poly.pdbx_seq_one_letter_code
_entity_poly.pdbx_strand_id
1 'polypeptide(L)'
;MKPFIKFAVLAVFVALQGCSAPVREADAWPAQLPARQYFVQNYESDAKNAAVQTQDQYLAWVRRFYEGSEIYAWGFLDLESLVLDGLDGESARSLKAKLDTVGLHIGGEWAKDRNTTRITTRMLSLWAEAIQIAQAAGPVESVVDQVLADVGAVLAGEMKLAEITPDRYGTTLSIAFMDGCVESSGESKGSC
;
A
#
# COMPACT_ATOMS: atom_id res chain seq x y z
N MET A 1 57.94 42.07 -29.77
CA MET A 1 57.28 41.89 -28.46
C MET A 1 55.83 42.35 -28.54
N LYS A 2 54.88 41.42 -28.39
CA LYS A 2 53.49 41.65 -27.91
C LYS A 2 52.81 40.26 -27.77
N PRO A 3 52.59 39.76 -26.54
CA PRO A 3 51.94 38.48 -26.29
C PRO A 3 50.42 38.69 -26.22
N PHE A 4 49.69 38.46 -27.32
CA PHE A 4 48.22 38.50 -27.30
C PHE A 4 47.56 37.11 -27.30
N ILE A 5 48.37 36.04 -27.25
CA ILE A 5 47.90 34.64 -27.28
C ILE A 5 47.95 34.06 -25.86
N LYS A 6 47.25 34.67 -24.89
CA LYS A 6 47.09 34.06 -23.54
C LYS A 6 45.72 34.25 -22.89
N PHE A 7 44.78 34.97 -23.52
CA PHE A 7 43.47 35.22 -22.89
C PHE A 7 42.29 34.47 -23.50
N ALA A 8 42.42 33.87 -24.69
CA ALA A 8 41.29 33.20 -25.33
C ALA A 8 41.04 31.75 -24.85
N VAL A 9 42.01 31.12 -24.16
CA VAL A 9 41.86 29.73 -23.68
C VAL A 9 41.11 29.67 -22.34
N LEU A 10 41.02 30.78 -21.60
CA LEU A 10 40.37 30.80 -20.29
C LEU A 10 38.83 30.91 -20.35
N ALA A 11 38.25 31.28 -21.49
CA ALA A 11 36.81 31.52 -21.63
C ALA A 11 35.99 30.25 -21.96
N VAL A 12 36.63 29.12 -22.28
CA VAL A 12 35.93 27.89 -22.70
C VAL A 12 35.68 26.92 -21.52
N PHE A 13 36.34 27.10 -20.39
CA PHE A 13 36.21 26.19 -19.24
C PHE A 13 35.01 26.46 -18.31
N VAL A 14 34.19 27.48 -18.57
CA VAL A 14 33.05 27.85 -17.68
C VAL A 14 31.71 27.27 -18.14
N ALA A 15 31.63 26.62 -19.31
CA ALA A 15 30.37 26.13 -19.89
C ALA A 15 29.97 24.70 -19.49
N LEU A 16 30.62 24.08 -18.50
CA LEU A 16 30.29 22.73 -18.01
C LEU A 16 29.88 22.71 -16.53
N GLN A 17 29.22 23.77 -16.06
CA GLN A 17 28.40 23.66 -14.84
C GLN A 17 27.12 22.92 -15.21
N GLY A 18 27.23 21.60 -15.38
CA GLY A 18 26.08 20.71 -15.49
C GLY A 18 25.20 20.93 -14.27
N CYS A 19 23.88 21.04 -14.50
CA CYS A 19 22.89 20.99 -13.44
C CYS A 19 22.97 19.62 -12.75
N SER A 20 23.84 19.47 -11.76
CA SER A 20 23.62 18.49 -10.70
C SER A 20 22.47 19.04 -9.87
N ALA A 21 21.23 18.83 -10.32
CA ALA A 21 20.09 18.96 -9.44
C ALA A 21 20.38 18.00 -8.26
N PRO A 22 20.46 18.48 -7.01
CA PRO A 22 20.55 17.57 -5.89
C PRO A 22 19.30 16.69 -5.97
N VAL A 23 19.50 15.37 -6.06
CA VAL A 23 18.41 14.40 -5.85
C VAL A 23 17.81 14.78 -4.51
N ARG A 24 16.56 15.26 -4.50
CA ARG A 24 15.92 15.63 -3.22
C ARG A 24 15.85 14.32 -2.42
N GLU A 25 16.07 14.35 -1.11
CA GLU A 25 15.80 13.16 -0.28
C GLU A 25 14.35 12.66 -0.44
N ALA A 26 13.43 13.54 -0.84
CA ALA A 26 12.07 13.18 -1.25
C ALA A 26 12.00 12.23 -2.47
N ASP A 27 13.03 12.22 -3.32
CA ASP A 27 13.21 11.35 -4.50
C ASP A 27 13.88 10.01 -4.19
N ALA A 28 14.44 9.81 -2.99
CA ALA A 28 14.98 8.52 -2.58
C ALA A 28 13.82 7.55 -2.27
N TRP A 29 13.31 6.91 -3.33
CA TRP A 29 12.31 5.85 -3.19
C TRP A 29 12.92 4.65 -2.47
N PRO A 30 12.30 4.16 -1.37
CA PRO A 30 12.89 3.06 -0.61
C PRO A 30 12.94 1.77 -1.45
N ALA A 31 14.06 1.05 -1.34
CA ALA A 31 14.34 -0.11 -2.20
C ALA A 31 13.42 -1.31 -1.90
N GLN A 32 12.88 -1.40 -0.68
CA GLN A 32 11.94 -2.42 -0.27
C GLN A 32 10.52 -2.19 -0.81
N LEU A 33 10.21 -0.98 -1.29
CA LEU A 33 8.89 -0.69 -1.86
C LEU A 33 8.81 -1.15 -3.31
N PRO A 34 7.62 -1.47 -3.81
CA PRO A 34 7.43 -1.73 -5.23
C PRO A 34 7.84 -0.53 -6.09
N ALA A 35 8.13 -0.78 -7.36
CA ALA A 35 8.71 0.22 -8.25
C ALA A 35 7.89 1.53 -8.26
N ARG A 36 8.54 2.65 -7.93
CA ARG A 36 7.96 4.00 -7.94
C ARG A 36 7.15 4.30 -9.19
N GLN A 37 7.67 3.85 -10.34
CA GLN A 37 7.09 4.10 -11.65
C GLN A 37 5.64 3.58 -11.78
N TYR A 38 5.30 2.46 -11.14
CA TYR A 38 3.93 1.95 -11.12
C TYR A 38 2.98 2.97 -10.48
N PHE A 39 3.35 3.51 -9.32
CA PHE A 39 2.51 4.48 -8.62
C PHE A 39 2.42 5.82 -9.36
N VAL A 40 3.52 6.27 -9.97
CA VAL A 40 3.51 7.47 -10.81
C VAL A 40 2.53 7.32 -11.97
N GLN A 41 2.54 6.19 -12.68
CA GLN A 41 1.60 5.93 -13.78
C GLN A 41 0.14 5.91 -13.28
N ASN A 42 -0.12 5.28 -12.13
CA ASN A 42 -1.45 5.29 -11.53
C ASN A 42 -1.93 6.71 -11.25
N TYR A 43 -1.07 7.57 -10.67
CA TYR A 43 -1.39 8.97 -10.42
C TYR A 43 -1.65 9.76 -11.71
N GLU A 44 -0.76 9.63 -12.69
CA GLU A 44 -0.85 10.35 -13.97
C GLU A 44 -2.11 9.97 -14.78
N SER A 45 -2.59 8.74 -14.61
CA SER A 45 -3.81 8.25 -15.26
C SER A 45 -5.12 8.72 -14.59
N ASP A 46 -5.05 9.24 -13.36
CA ASP A 46 -6.23 9.64 -12.57
C ASP A 46 -6.36 11.16 -12.48
N ALA A 47 -6.96 11.75 -13.51
CA ALA A 47 -7.19 13.18 -13.59
C ALA A 47 -8.06 13.73 -12.43
N LYS A 48 -8.92 12.90 -11.81
CA LYS A 48 -9.76 13.34 -10.69
C LYS A 48 -8.92 13.51 -9.44
N ASN A 49 -8.04 12.55 -9.14
CA ASN A 49 -7.12 12.66 -8.01
C ASN A 49 -6.08 13.77 -8.24
N ALA A 50 -5.49 13.83 -9.46
CA ALA A 50 -4.49 14.85 -9.80
C ALA A 50 -5.02 16.29 -9.74
N ALA A 51 -6.35 16.49 -9.80
CA ALA A 51 -6.97 17.80 -9.63
C ALA A 51 -7.00 18.27 -8.16
N VAL A 52 -6.84 17.38 -7.17
CA VAL A 52 -7.02 17.67 -5.74
C VAL A 52 -5.84 17.28 -4.86
N GLN A 53 -4.94 16.42 -5.35
CA GLN A 53 -3.76 15.94 -4.66
C GLN A 53 -2.55 16.03 -5.59
N THR A 54 -1.40 16.48 -5.09
CA THR A 54 -0.16 16.48 -5.90
C THR A 54 0.48 15.09 -5.94
N GLN A 55 1.32 14.83 -6.96
CA GLN A 55 2.04 13.56 -7.07
C GLN A 55 2.92 13.28 -5.84
N ASP A 56 3.60 14.29 -5.30
CA ASP A 56 4.45 14.12 -4.12
C ASP A 56 3.63 13.77 -2.87
N GLN A 57 2.44 14.36 -2.71
CA GLN A 57 1.51 14.01 -1.64
C GLN A 57 1.04 12.56 -1.77
N TYR A 58 0.61 12.18 -2.97
CA TYR A 58 0.20 10.82 -3.28
C TYR A 58 1.31 9.80 -2.98
N LEU A 59 2.52 10.02 -3.49
CA LEU A 59 3.67 9.14 -3.25
C LEU A 59 4.07 9.08 -1.77
N ALA A 60 3.91 10.17 -1.02
CA ALA A 60 4.12 10.14 0.43
C ALA A 60 3.09 9.24 1.13
N TRP A 61 1.83 9.23 0.69
CA TRP A 61 0.81 8.31 1.21
C TRP A 61 1.06 6.85 0.81
N VAL A 62 1.58 6.60 -0.40
CA VAL A 62 2.03 5.25 -0.80
C VAL A 62 3.10 4.75 0.15
N ARG A 63 4.12 5.57 0.47
CA ARG A 63 5.16 5.18 1.45
C ARG A 63 4.55 4.83 2.81
N ARG A 64 3.66 5.68 3.32
CA ARG A 64 2.97 5.44 4.61
C ARG A 64 2.12 4.16 4.63
N PHE A 65 1.53 3.78 3.50
CA PHE A 65 0.81 2.52 3.39
C PHE A 65 1.74 1.32 3.61
N TYR A 66 2.92 1.32 3.00
CA TYR A 66 3.85 0.20 3.10
C TYR A 66 4.65 0.18 4.39
N GLU A 67 5.15 1.34 4.81
CA GLU A 67 6.12 1.47 5.92
C GLU A 67 5.43 1.79 7.26
N GLY A 68 4.14 2.13 7.23
CA GLY A 68 3.45 2.70 8.38
C GLY A 68 3.76 4.19 8.57
N SER A 69 3.34 4.73 9.71
CA SER A 69 3.50 6.13 10.11
C SER A 69 3.27 6.30 11.61
N GLU A 70 3.48 7.49 12.15
CA GLU A 70 3.13 7.80 13.55
C GLU A 70 1.66 7.55 13.88
N ILE A 71 0.76 7.69 12.90
CA ILE A 71 -0.68 7.47 13.06
C ILE A 71 -1.04 5.98 12.89
N TYR A 72 -0.34 5.30 11.98
CA TYR A 72 -0.54 3.88 11.66
C TYR A 72 0.79 3.17 11.82
N ALA A 73 1.11 2.79 13.07
CA ALA A 73 2.44 2.30 13.41
C ALA A 73 2.90 1.08 12.60
N TRP A 74 1.97 0.34 12.00
CA TRP A 74 2.22 -0.85 11.21
C TRP A 74 1.78 -0.61 9.77
N GLY A 75 2.67 -0.91 8.82
CA GLY A 75 2.44 -0.83 7.39
C GLY A 75 2.17 -2.19 6.75
N PHE A 76 1.96 -2.19 5.44
CA PHE A 76 1.73 -3.41 4.66
C PHE A 76 2.94 -4.36 4.69
N LEU A 77 4.18 -3.83 4.77
CA LEU A 77 5.36 -4.67 4.88
C LEU A 77 5.42 -5.45 6.20
N ASP A 78 4.88 -4.90 7.29
CA ASP A 78 4.79 -5.61 8.57
C ASP A 78 3.78 -6.76 8.47
N LEU A 79 2.63 -6.52 7.83
CA LEU A 79 1.63 -7.55 7.56
C LEU A 79 2.21 -8.67 6.67
N GLU A 80 2.91 -8.30 5.60
CA GLU A 80 3.56 -9.26 4.71
C GLU A 80 4.58 -10.11 5.47
N SER A 81 5.45 -9.48 6.27
CA SER A 81 6.43 -10.19 7.09
C SER A 81 5.77 -11.14 8.08
N LEU A 82 4.67 -10.73 8.73
CA LEU A 82 3.92 -11.55 9.69
C LEU A 82 3.30 -12.79 9.02
N VAL A 83 2.77 -12.62 7.82
CA VAL A 83 2.07 -13.68 7.09
C VAL A 83 3.03 -14.69 6.47
N LEU A 84 4.21 -14.24 6.04
CA LEU A 84 5.23 -15.10 5.45
C LEU A 84 6.10 -15.81 6.49
N ASP A 85 6.04 -15.39 7.75
CA ASP A 85 6.82 -15.99 8.83
C ASP A 85 6.49 -17.49 9.00
N GLY A 86 7.53 -18.32 9.11
CA GLY A 86 7.39 -19.76 9.25
C GLY A 86 6.96 -20.55 8.00
N LEU A 87 6.66 -19.88 6.87
CA LEU A 87 6.40 -20.56 5.59
C LEU A 87 7.71 -20.91 4.87
N ASP A 88 7.70 -21.99 4.10
CA ASP A 88 8.87 -22.47 3.36
C ASP A 88 8.77 -22.27 1.85
N GLY A 89 9.95 -22.26 1.22
CA GLY A 89 10.21 -22.43 -0.20
C GLY A 89 9.14 -21.95 -1.18
N GLU A 90 8.27 -22.87 -1.60
CA GLU A 90 7.26 -22.63 -2.62
C GLU A 90 6.02 -21.93 -2.09
N SER A 91 5.52 -22.34 -0.92
CA SER A 91 4.37 -21.76 -0.25
C SER A 91 4.59 -20.27 0.04
N ALA A 92 5.76 -19.93 0.59
CA ALA A 92 6.14 -18.54 0.86
C ALA A 92 6.21 -17.70 -0.42
N ARG A 93 6.78 -18.24 -1.51
CA ARG A 93 6.86 -17.52 -2.80
C ARG A 93 5.49 -17.30 -3.44
N SER A 94 4.63 -18.32 -3.40
CA SER A 94 3.26 -18.22 -3.93
C SER A 94 2.46 -17.15 -3.18
N LEU A 95 2.46 -17.22 -1.85
CA LEU A 95 1.72 -16.28 -1.02
C LEU A 95 2.28 -14.86 -1.13
N LYS A 96 3.60 -14.70 -1.19
CA LYS A 96 4.25 -13.42 -1.43
C LYS A 96 3.80 -12.78 -2.74
N ALA A 97 3.73 -13.52 -3.84
CA ALA A 97 3.29 -12.97 -5.13
C ALA A 97 1.84 -12.44 -5.08
N LYS A 98 0.97 -13.11 -4.31
CA LYS A 98 -0.41 -12.65 -4.07
C LYS A 98 -0.41 -11.37 -3.23
N LEU A 99 0.35 -11.34 -2.14
CA LEU A 99 0.50 -10.16 -1.27
C LEU A 99 1.09 -8.97 -2.01
N ASP A 100 2.10 -9.16 -2.86
CA ASP A 100 2.67 -8.11 -3.71
C ASP A 100 1.60 -7.47 -4.61
N THR A 101 0.73 -8.31 -5.20
CA THR A 101 -0.38 -7.84 -6.04
C THR A 101 -1.42 -7.08 -5.22
N VAL A 102 -1.80 -7.60 -4.04
CA VAL A 102 -2.71 -6.92 -3.11
C VAL A 102 -2.15 -5.56 -2.70
N GLY A 103 -0.89 -5.51 -2.26
CA GLY A 103 -0.22 -4.29 -1.84
C GLY A 103 -0.15 -3.24 -2.95
N LEU A 104 0.15 -3.64 -4.19
CA LEU A 104 0.22 -2.73 -5.34
C LEU A 104 -1.14 -2.06 -5.61
N HIS A 105 -2.20 -2.85 -5.66
CA HIS A 105 -3.55 -2.36 -5.93
C HIS A 105 -4.10 -1.50 -4.79
N ILE A 106 -3.98 -2.01 -3.56
CA ILE A 106 -4.45 -1.30 -2.37
C ILE A 106 -3.67 -0.01 -2.17
N GLY A 107 -2.34 -0.07 -2.16
CA GLY A 107 -1.48 1.09 -1.90
C GLY A 107 -1.65 2.19 -2.93
N GLY A 108 -1.86 1.82 -4.20
CA GLY A 108 -2.12 2.78 -5.27
C GLY A 108 -3.50 3.44 -5.19
N GLU A 109 -4.52 2.73 -4.71
CA GLU A 109 -5.87 3.30 -4.59
C GLU A 109 -6.08 4.05 -3.28
N TRP A 110 -5.63 3.50 -2.16
CA TRP A 110 -5.81 4.09 -0.83
C TRP A 110 -5.01 5.39 -0.66
N ALA A 111 -3.86 5.53 -1.32
CA ALA A 111 -3.03 6.72 -1.23
C ALA A 111 -3.64 7.99 -1.89
N LYS A 112 -4.72 7.84 -2.66
CA LYS A 112 -5.45 8.95 -3.28
C LYS A 112 -6.14 9.84 -2.24
N ASP A 113 -6.59 11.03 -2.66
CA ASP A 113 -7.44 11.86 -1.79
C ASP A 113 -8.71 11.11 -1.39
N ARG A 114 -9.15 11.33 -0.14
CA ARG A 114 -10.31 10.65 0.47
C ARG A 114 -11.59 10.72 -0.35
N ASN A 115 -11.77 11.77 -1.16
CA ASN A 115 -12.97 11.95 -1.98
C ASN A 115 -12.89 11.25 -3.34
N THR A 116 -11.72 10.72 -3.68
CA THR A 116 -11.42 10.09 -4.97
C THR A 116 -11.07 8.61 -4.85
N THR A 117 -10.57 8.19 -3.68
CA THR A 117 -10.29 6.77 -3.41
C THR A 117 -11.55 5.92 -3.32
N ARG A 118 -11.46 4.71 -3.87
CA ARG A 118 -12.45 3.63 -3.70
C ARG A 118 -12.16 2.75 -2.50
N ILE A 119 -10.88 2.67 -2.09
CA ILE A 119 -10.43 1.84 -0.97
C ILE A 119 -10.28 2.72 0.26
N THR A 120 -11.15 2.48 1.24
CA THR A 120 -11.16 3.26 2.49
C THR A 120 -10.30 2.61 3.56
N THR A 121 -9.87 3.39 4.56
CA THR A 121 -9.18 2.86 5.75
C THR A 121 -9.99 1.77 6.46
N ARG A 122 -11.34 1.82 6.41
CA ARG A 122 -12.19 0.77 6.98
C ARG A 122 -12.00 -0.58 6.28
N MET A 123 -11.87 -0.58 4.94
CA MET A 123 -11.57 -1.81 4.18
C MET A 123 -10.18 -2.32 4.53
N LEU A 124 -9.17 -1.43 4.60
CA LEU A 124 -7.81 -1.80 4.98
C LEU A 124 -7.78 -2.52 6.32
N SER A 125 -8.39 -1.92 7.35
CA SER A 125 -8.41 -2.50 8.69
C SER A 125 -9.06 -3.87 8.71
N LEU A 126 -10.18 -4.03 8.00
CA LEU A 126 -10.89 -5.30 7.93
C LEU A 126 -10.08 -6.38 7.18
N TRP A 127 -9.46 -6.05 6.05
CA TRP A 127 -8.61 -6.98 5.31
C TRP A 127 -7.35 -7.36 6.11
N ALA A 128 -6.72 -6.40 6.78
CA ALA A 128 -5.56 -6.67 7.63
C ALA A 128 -5.94 -7.60 8.80
N GLU A 129 -7.06 -7.32 9.47
CA GLU A 129 -7.59 -8.17 10.55
C GLU A 129 -7.93 -9.58 10.05
N ALA A 130 -8.63 -9.71 8.92
CA ALA A 130 -8.95 -11.00 8.32
C ALA A 130 -7.69 -11.84 8.07
N ILE A 131 -6.66 -11.23 7.48
CA ILE A 131 -5.38 -11.88 7.18
C ILE A 131 -4.66 -12.27 8.48
N GLN A 132 -4.65 -11.42 9.51
CA GLN A 132 -4.02 -11.70 10.80
C GLN A 132 -4.69 -12.86 11.54
N ILE A 133 -6.03 -12.90 11.58
CA ILE A 133 -6.75 -14.01 12.21
C ILE A 133 -6.47 -15.31 11.45
N ALA A 134 -6.44 -15.26 10.12
CA ALA A 134 -6.14 -16.41 9.29
C ALA A 134 -4.71 -16.92 9.47
N GLN A 135 -3.74 -16.03 9.61
CA GLN A 135 -2.36 -16.39 9.93
C GLN A 135 -2.28 -17.16 11.26
N ALA A 136 -3.04 -16.74 12.27
CA ALA A 136 -2.96 -17.32 13.60
C ALA A 136 -3.64 -18.69 13.71
N ALA A 137 -4.73 -18.91 12.97
CA ALA A 137 -5.62 -20.05 13.22
C ALA A 137 -6.33 -20.62 11.98
N GLY A 138 -6.02 -20.17 10.77
CA GLY A 138 -6.86 -20.43 9.60
C GLY A 138 -6.12 -20.55 8.26
N PRO A 139 -6.88 -20.60 7.16
CA PRO A 139 -6.33 -20.75 5.81
C PRO A 139 -5.92 -19.38 5.24
N VAL A 140 -4.74 -18.88 5.65
CA VAL A 140 -4.25 -17.55 5.26
C VAL A 140 -4.21 -17.34 3.74
N GLU A 141 -3.88 -18.38 2.96
CA GLU A 141 -3.87 -18.30 1.50
C GLU A 141 -5.27 -18.04 0.92
N SER A 142 -6.29 -18.78 1.39
CA SER A 142 -7.68 -18.59 0.94
C SER A 142 -8.21 -17.19 1.28
N VAL A 143 -7.76 -16.61 2.39
CA VAL A 143 -8.13 -15.25 2.80
C VAL A 143 -7.47 -14.22 1.91
N VAL A 144 -6.18 -14.37 1.63
CA VAL A 144 -5.47 -13.50 0.70
C VAL A 144 -6.10 -13.57 -0.69
N ASP A 145 -6.53 -14.76 -1.14
CA ASP A 145 -7.26 -14.92 -2.41
C ASP A 145 -8.60 -14.17 -2.41
N GLN A 146 -9.36 -14.24 -1.30
CA GLN A 146 -10.61 -13.51 -1.16
C GLN A 146 -10.39 -11.99 -1.12
N VAL A 147 -9.35 -11.53 -0.41
CA VAL A 147 -8.98 -10.11 -0.37
C VAL A 147 -8.59 -9.62 -1.77
N LEU A 148 -7.80 -10.40 -2.51
CA LEU A 148 -7.41 -10.06 -3.88
C LEU A 148 -8.65 -9.93 -4.79
N ALA A 149 -9.62 -10.85 -4.68
CA ALA A 149 -10.86 -10.80 -5.43
C ALA A 149 -11.69 -9.55 -5.07
N ASP A 150 -11.82 -9.24 -3.78
CA ASP A 150 -12.59 -8.09 -3.30
C ASP A 150 -11.93 -6.76 -3.70
N VAL A 151 -10.59 -6.67 -3.66
CA VAL A 151 -9.84 -5.52 -4.18
C VAL A 151 -10.15 -5.32 -5.67
N GLY A 152 -10.09 -6.39 -6.47
CA GLY A 152 -10.44 -6.34 -7.89
C GLY A 152 -11.86 -5.82 -8.13
N ALA A 153 -12.84 -6.35 -7.40
CA ALA A 153 -14.24 -5.96 -7.53
C ALA A 153 -14.50 -4.50 -7.11
N VAL A 154 -13.85 -4.02 -6.05
CA VAL A 154 -13.93 -2.61 -5.61
C VAL A 154 -13.34 -1.67 -6.66
N LEU A 155 -12.17 -2.01 -7.22
CA LEU A 155 -11.53 -1.22 -8.26
C LEU A 155 -12.34 -1.19 -9.56
N ALA A 156 -12.97 -2.31 -9.92
CA ALA A 156 -13.91 -2.39 -11.04
C ALA A 156 -15.22 -1.61 -10.79
N GLY A 157 -15.52 -1.25 -9.54
CA GLY A 157 -16.77 -0.61 -9.15
C GLY A 157 -17.96 -1.57 -9.06
N GLU A 158 -17.67 -2.88 -9.02
CA GLU A 158 -18.65 -3.96 -8.89
C GLU A 158 -19.05 -4.20 -7.44
N MET A 159 -18.23 -3.74 -6.49
CA MET A 159 -18.44 -3.91 -5.05
C MET A 159 -18.28 -2.61 -4.29
N LYS A 160 -19.18 -2.38 -3.32
CA LYS A 160 -19.17 -1.22 -2.45
C LYS A 160 -18.66 -1.56 -1.05
N LEU A 161 -18.29 -0.51 -0.33
CA LEU A 161 -17.87 -0.58 1.06
C LEU A 161 -18.81 -1.41 1.94
N ALA A 162 -20.12 -1.26 1.80
CA ALA A 162 -21.11 -1.95 2.62
C ALA A 162 -21.10 -3.48 2.45
N GLU A 163 -20.53 -4.00 1.36
CA GLU A 163 -20.46 -5.42 1.06
C GLU A 163 -19.18 -6.08 1.62
N ILE A 164 -18.20 -5.27 2.03
CA ILE A 164 -17.02 -5.72 2.77
C ILE A 164 -17.35 -5.71 4.26
N THR A 165 -17.71 -6.87 4.80
CA THR A 165 -18.15 -7.07 6.19
C THR A 165 -17.39 -8.23 6.86
N PRO A 166 -17.28 -8.25 8.20
CA PRO A 166 -16.68 -9.38 8.91
C PRO A 166 -17.35 -10.71 8.55
N ASP A 167 -18.68 -10.74 8.47
CA ASP A 167 -19.47 -11.93 8.12
C ASP A 167 -19.08 -12.54 6.78
N ARG A 168 -18.67 -11.72 5.80
CA ARG A 168 -18.22 -12.20 4.49
C ARG A 168 -17.00 -13.11 4.62
N TYR A 169 -16.07 -12.76 5.51
CA TYR A 169 -14.87 -13.55 5.77
C TYR A 169 -15.15 -14.68 6.77
N GLY A 170 -16.00 -14.44 7.79
CA GLY A 170 -16.35 -15.47 8.76
C GLY A 170 -17.19 -16.61 8.19
N THR A 171 -18.16 -16.31 7.34
CA THR A 171 -19.06 -17.31 6.73
C THR A 171 -18.38 -18.09 5.61
N THR A 172 -17.54 -17.42 4.81
CA THR A 172 -16.90 -18.03 3.62
C THR A 172 -15.67 -18.85 3.99
N LEU A 173 -14.95 -18.47 5.05
CA LEU A 173 -13.62 -19.02 5.36
C LEU A 173 -13.52 -19.62 6.78
N SER A 174 -14.62 -19.66 7.53
CA SER A 174 -14.70 -20.17 8.91
C SER A 174 -13.74 -19.47 9.88
N ILE A 175 -13.61 -18.15 9.74
CA ILE A 175 -12.73 -17.31 10.58
C ILE A 175 -13.58 -16.54 11.59
N ALA A 176 -13.27 -16.68 12.88
CA ALA A 176 -13.96 -15.93 13.92
C ALA A 176 -13.29 -14.56 14.10
N PHE A 177 -13.96 -13.51 13.67
CA PHE A 177 -13.65 -12.17 14.16
C PHE A 177 -14.02 -12.12 15.62
N MET A 178 -13.21 -11.46 16.46
CA MET A 178 -13.62 -11.21 17.83
C MET A 178 -14.86 -10.33 17.77
N ASP A 179 -16.02 -10.89 18.10
CA ASP A 179 -17.20 -10.10 18.36
C ASP A 179 -16.82 -9.09 19.45
N GLY A 180 -16.70 -7.82 19.07
CA GLY A 180 -16.81 -6.75 20.05
C GLY A 180 -18.13 -7.00 20.75
N CYS A 181 -18.08 -7.39 22.03
CA CYS A 181 -19.22 -7.84 22.81
C CYS A 181 -20.51 -7.15 22.38
N VAL A 182 -21.32 -7.83 21.58
CA VAL A 182 -22.69 -7.42 21.38
C VAL A 182 -23.38 -7.79 22.68
N GLU A 183 -23.61 -6.80 23.54
CA GLU A 183 -24.62 -6.91 24.59
C GLU A 183 -25.95 -7.22 23.91
N SER A 184 -26.20 -8.51 23.71
CA SER A 184 -27.53 -9.05 23.51
C SER A 184 -28.26 -8.83 24.84
N SER A 185 -29.07 -7.78 24.88
CA SER A 185 -30.08 -7.59 25.91
C SER A 185 -31.02 -8.79 25.90
N GLY A 186 -30.75 -9.78 26.74
CA GLY A 186 -31.57 -10.99 26.80
C GLY A 186 -30.85 -12.19 27.39
N GLU A 187 -30.58 -12.12 28.69
CA GLU A 187 -30.56 -13.27 29.60
C GLU A 187 -29.39 -14.29 29.54
N SER A 188 -28.66 -14.33 30.67
CA SER A 188 -28.04 -15.50 31.30
C SER A 188 -26.72 -16.09 30.74
N LYS A 189 -25.63 -15.62 31.36
CA LYS A 189 -24.44 -16.36 31.86
C LYS A 189 -23.73 -17.34 30.91
N GLY A 190 -22.58 -16.88 30.40
CA GLY A 190 -21.45 -17.70 29.99
C GLY A 190 -20.19 -16.84 30.04
N SER A 191 -19.11 -17.36 30.64
CA SER A 191 -17.80 -16.70 30.75
C SER A 191 -17.26 -16.30 29.37
N CYS A 192 -16.49 -15.20 29.32
CA CYS A 192 -15.54 -14.95 28.23
C CYS A 192 -14.65 -16.16 27.99
#